data_AF-A0A318TVQ0-F1
#
_entry.id   AF-A0A318TVQ0-F1
#
_cell.length_a   1.000
_cell.length_b   1.000
_cell.length_c   1.000
_cell.angle_alpha   90.00
_cell.angle_beta   90.00
_cell.angle_gamma   90.00
#
_symmetry.space_group_name_H-M   'P 1'
#
loop_
_entity.id
_entity.type
_entity.pdbx_description
1 polymer ?
#
loop_
_entity_poly.entity_id
_entity_poly.type
_entity_poly.pdbx_seq_one_letter_code
_entity_poly.pdbx_strand_id
1 'polypeptide(L)'
;MKRLSLFLSLFAFVFLVGCSEKDSKKETTTEEPVVTDEPTTTEEETETETETEPSNPDLDLAMEFTNYIDQIILLAPEEDRIISLYDSVTGVNYVNDEILYYTLLDDVLPSYRQFVVDLESIMPKNSRIQELHELYIEGANTQYNAFTLMVSAIEKQDMDTMTQANQGLDQARALLRDWLYEVDAISIETGVSIQ
;
A
#
# COMPACT_ATOMS: atom_id res chain seq x y z
N MET A 1 26.25 41.35 -11.96
CA MET A 1 25.94 42.13 -13.19
C MET A 1 25.19 41.22 -14.17
N LYS A 2 24.68 41.73 -15.30
CA LYS A 2 24.08 40.91 -16.40
C LYS A 2 25.15 39.91 -16.92
N ARG A 3 24.83 38.76 -17.52
CA ARG A 3 23.81 38.38 -18.52
C ARG A 3 23.33 36.94 -18.21
N LEU A 4 22.09 36.48 -18.44
CA LEU A 4 21.19 36.55 -19.61
C LEU A 4 21.74 35.85 -20.87
N SER A 5 21.32 34.60 -21.08
CA SER A 5 21.23 33.93 -22.38
C SER A 5 19.91 33.15 -22.42
N LEU A 6 19.15 33.28 -23.52
CA LEU A 6 17.79 32.76 -23.65
C LEU A 6 17.50 32.48 -25.13
N PHE A 7 17.65 31.23 -25.56
CA PHE A 7 17.10 30.64 -26.79
C PHE A 7 16.91 29.14 -26.51
N LEU A 8 15.72 28.52 -26.58
CA LEU A 8 14.67 28.53 -27.62
C LEU A 8 15.05 27.70 -28.85
N SER A 9 14.74 26.40 -28.79
CA SER A 9 14.55 25.49 -29.92
C SER A 9 13.44 24.52 -29.52
N LEU A 10 12.17 24.84 -29.80
CA LEU A 10 11.46 24.55 -31.05
C LEU A 10 11.02 23.07 -31.12
N PHE A 11 9.71 22.88 -31.03
CA PHE A 11 9.02 21.59 -31.18
C PHE A 11 9.23 20.96 -32.56
N ALA A 12 9.35 19.64 -32.60
CA ALA A 12 9.17 18.82 -33.80
C ALA A 12 8.25 17.63 -33.47
N PHE A 13 6.93 17.90 -33.41
CA PHE A 13 5.92 16.87 -33.17
C PHE A 13 5.75 16.04 -34.47
N VAL A 14 6.20 14.79 -34.48
CA VAL A 14 6.00 13.86 -35.61
C VAL A 14 4.93 12.84 -35.22
N PHE A 15 3.67 13.17 -35.49
CA PHE A 15 2.59 12.18 -35.46
C PHE A 15 2.80 11.18 -36.62
N LEU A 16 3.14 9.92 -36.28
CA LEU A 16 2.90 8.79 -37.18
C LEU A 16 1.59 8.12 -36.79
N VAL A 17 0.55 8.37 -37.58
CA VAL A 17 -0.76 7.74 -37.44
C VAL A 17 -0.66 6.27 -37.84
N GLY A 18 -0.89 5.37 -36.89
CA GLY A 18 -0.86 3.92 -37.08
C GLY A 18 -2.22 3.27 -36.90
N CYS A 19 -3.19 3.56 -37.77
CA CYS A 19 -4.46 2.84 -37.75
C CYS A 19 -4.28 1.40 -38.22
N SER A 20 -4.68 0.42 -37.41
CA SER A 20 -4.88 -0.96 -37.85
C SER A 20 -6.13 -1.54 -37.19
N GLU A 21 -7.25 -1.37 -37.87
CA GLU A 21 -8.57 -1.88 -37.49
C GLU A 21 -8.88 -3.12 -38.34
N LYS A 22 -9.25 -4.24 -37.70
CA LYS A 22 -9.72 -5.43 -38.41
C LYS A 22 -10.53 -6.38 -37.52
N ASP A 23 -11.84 -6.26 -37.64
CA ASP A 23 -12.79 -7.28 -37.17
C ASP A 23 -12.52 -8.66 -37.79
N SER A 24 -12.74 -9.72 -37.00
CA SER A 24 -13.34 -10.94 -37.50
C SER A 24 -14.09 -11.69 -36.40
N LYS A 25 -14.95 -12.64 -36.77
CA LYS A 25 -16.21 -12.87 -36.04
C LYS A 25 -16.64 -14.35 -36.02
N LYS A 26 -17.29 -14.74 -34.92
CA LYS A 26 -18.35 -15.77 -34.80
C LYS A 26 -17.93 -17.26 -34.83
N GLU A 27 -18.31 -18.03 -33.80
CA GLU A 27 -19.40 -19.04 -33.72
C GLU A 27 -19.38 -19.69 -32.30
N THR A 28 -20.46 -20.01 -31.56
CA THR A 28 -21.91 -20.29 -31.76
C THR A 28 -22.25 -21.80 -31.87
N THR A 29 -23.36 -22.20 -31.19
CA THR A 29 -23.96 -23.55 -31.03
C THR A 29 -23.52 -24.23 -29.71
N THR A 30 -24.31 -24.35 -28.63
CA THR A 30 -25.75 -24.63 -28.38
C THR A 30 -26.12 -26.11 -28.48
N GLU A 31 -26.42 -26.76 -27.34
CA GLU A 31 -27.67 -27.53 -27.14
C GLU A 31 -27.90 -27.90 -25.66
N GLU A 32 -29.14 -27.69 -25.22
CA GLU A 32 -29.82 -28.25 -24.04
C GLU A 32 -30.80 -29.33 -24.58
N PRO A 33 -31.51 -30.22 -23.81
CA PRO A 33 -32.64 -29.77 -22.95
C PRO A 33 -33.13 -30.74 -21.81
N VAL A 34 -34.24 -30.36 -21.13
CA VAL A 34 -35.22 -31.20 -20.37
C VAL A 34 -34.76 -31.69 -18.96
N VAL A 35 -35.33 -31.27 -17.80
CA VAL A 35 -36.74 -31.21 -17.27
C VAL A 35 -37.29 -32.61 -16.86
N THR A 36 -38.07 -32.84 -15.81
CA THR A 36 -38.72 -32.01 -14.77
C THR A 36 -38.07 -32.25 -13.36
N ASP A 37 -38.66 -32.26 -12.16
CA ASP A 37 -40.04 -32.16 -11.61
C ASP A 37 -40.07 -31.61 -10.15
N GLU A 38 -41.26 -31.36 -9.58
CA GLU A 38 -41.51 -30.89 -8.20
C GLU A 38 -42.11 -32.02 -7.31
N PRO A 39 -42.18 -31.95 -5.95
CA PRO A 39 -43.02 -30.95 -5.24
C PRO A 39 -42.55 -30.44 -3.85
N THR A 40 -43.20 -29.34 -3.45
CA THR A 40 -43.35 -28.73 -2.11
C THR A 40 -43.25 -29.60 -0.85
N THR A 41 -42.60 -29.05 0.19
CA THR A 41 -43.07 -29.09 1.60
C THR A 41 -42.74 -27.74 2.28
N THR A 42 -43.66 -27.25 3.11
CA THR A 42 -43.45 -26.08 4.00
C THR A 42 -43.28 -26.57 5.43
N GLU A 43 -42.25 -26.08 6.13
CA GLU A 43 -42.16 -26.14 7.59
C GLU A 43 -41.84 -24.73 8.12
N GLU A 44 -42.54 -24.32 9.17
CA GLU A 44 -42.31 -23.08 9.93
C GLU A 44 -41.30 -23.35 11.07
N GLU A 45 -41.12 -22.39 11.98
CA GLU A 45 -40.28 -22.45 13.19
C GLU A 45 -38.74 -22.37 12.96
N THR A 46 -38.00 -21.45 13.58
CA THR A 46 -38.37 -20.30 14.42
C THR A 46 -37.37 -19.17 14.18
N GLU A 47 -37.85 -17.95 13.92
CA GLU A 47 -37.02 -16.75 13.89
C GLU A 47 -36.54 -16.44 15.32
N THR A 48 -35.26 -16.70 15.60
CA THR A 48 -34.60 -16.08 16.75
C THR A 48 -34.21 -14.68 16.34
N GLU A 49 -35.12 -13.72 16.56
CA GLU A 49 -34.81 -12.28 16.47
C GLU A 49 -33.65 -11.96 17.40
N THR A 50 -32.44 -11.96 16.85
CA THR A 50 -31.30 -11.31 17.49
C THR A 50 -31.54 -9.82 17.28
N GLU A 51 -31.91 -9.10 18.34
CA GLU A 51 -32.08 -7.65 18.30
C GLU A 51 -30.76 -6.99 17.85
N THR A 52 -30.63 -6.74 16.54
CA THR A 52 -29.67 -5.76 16.04
C THR A 52 -30.14 -4.40 16.55
N GLU A 53 -29.53 -3.92 17.62
CA GLU A 53 -29.53 -2.49 17.93
C GLU A 53 -29.22 -1.72 16.64
N PRO A 54 -29.84 -0.55 16.40
CA PRO A 54 -29.53 0.26 15.24
C PRO A 54 -28.07 0.74 15.35
N SER A 55 -27.16 0.00 14.73
CA SER A 55 -25.73 0.25 14.74
C SER A 55 -25.47 1.65 14.22
N ASN A 56 -25.15 2.59 15.11
CA ASN A 56 -24.73 3.91 14.72
C ASN A 56 -23.35 3.79 14.04
N PRO A 57 -23.24 4.00 12.71
CA PRO A 57 -22.00 3.72 11.98
C PRO A 57 -20.83 4.58 12.50
N ASP A 58 -21.14 5.78 12.99
CA ASP A 58 -20.17 6.72 13.57
C ASP A 58 -19.53 6.17 14.86
N LEU A 59 -20.29 5.41 15.67
CA LEU A 59 -19.79 4.76 16.90
C LEU A 59 -19.04 3.45 16.61
N ASP A 60 -19.44 2.70 15.58
CA ASP A 60 -18.70 1.54 15.08
C ASP A 60 -17.32 1.97 14.56
N LEU A 61 -17.29 3.01 13.70
CA LEU A 61 -16.06 3.58 13.15
C LEU A 61 -15.11 4.09 14.25
N ALA A 62 -15.63 4.82 15.25
CA ALA A 62 -14.82 5.31 16.37
C ALA A 62 -14.19 4.17 17.19
N MET A 63 -14.93 3.06 17.40
CA MET A 63 -14.44 1.91 18.15
C MET A 63 -13.40 1.11 17.36
N GLU A 64 -13.67 0.79 16.10
CA GLU A 64 -12.72 0.07 15.23
C GLU A 64 -11.47 0.89 14.92
N PHE A 65 -11.58 2.23 14.77
CA PHE A 65 -10.42 3.11 14.64
C PHE A 65 -9.57 3.16 15.92
N THR A 66 -10.19 3.22 17.10
CA THR A 66 -9.46 3.14 18.38
C THR A 66 -8.70 1.81 18.48
N ASN A 67 -9.38 0.68 18.24
CA ASN A 67 -8.77 -0.66 18.24
C ASN A 67 -7.63 -0.78 17.21
N TYR A 68 -7.72 -0.10 16.07
CA TYR A 68 -6.68 -0.08 15.04
C TYR A 68 -5.44 0.71 15.48
N ILE A 69 -5.63 1.96 15.95
CA ILE A 69 -4.53 2.82 16.38
C ILE A 69 -3.80 2.23 17.60
N ASP A 70 -4.53 1.62 18.55
CA ASP A 70 -3.94 0.89 19.68
C ASP A 70 -3.00 -0.25 19.23
N GLN A 71 -3.30 -0.93 18.12
CA GLN A 71 -2.42 -1.98 17.55
C GLN A 71 -1.22 -1.38 16.81
N ILE A 72 -1.43 -0.31 16.02
CA ILE A 72 -0.34 0.37 15.28
C ILE A 72 0.69 1.00 16.23
N ILE A 73 0.26 1.58 17.35
CA ILE A 73 1.14 2.17 18.37
C ILE A 73 2.11 1.12 18.97
N LEU A 74 1.74 -0.17 18.99
CA LEU A 74 2.63 -1.25 19.46
C LEU A 74 3.74 -1.59 18.45
N LEU A 75 3.55 -1.30 17.16
CA LEU A 75 4.54 -1.57 16.10
C LEU A 75 5.46 -0.36 15.83
N ALA A 76 4.97 0.86 16.00
CA ALA A 76 5.70 2.10 15.67
C ALA A 76 7.12 2.20 16.26
N PRO A 77 7.41 1.80 17.53
CA PRO A 77 8.77 1.86 18.08
C PRO A 77 9.78 0.94 17.38
N GLU A 78 9.31 -0.13 16.72
CA GLU A 78 10.15 -1.04 15.95
C GLU A 78 10.38 -0.50 14.52
N GLU A 79 9.37 0.10 13.88
CA GLU A 79 9.61 0.79 12.60
C GLU A 79 10.58 1.97 12.79
N ASP A 80 10.36 2.83 13.80
CA ASP A 80 11.27 3.93 14.15
C ASP A 80 12.72 3.43 14.31
N ARG A 81 12.93 2.28 14.95
CA ARG A 81 14.25 1.66 15.14
C ARG A 81 14.86 1.26 13.79
N ILE A 82 14.09 0.67 12.90
CA ILE A 82 14.57 0.15 11.62
C ILE A 82 14.85 1.29 10.63
N ILE A 83 13.97 2.30 10.57
CA ILE A 83 14.19 3.50 9.76
C ILE A 83 15.40 4.29 10.29
N SER A 84 15.57 4.39 11.61
CA SER A 84 16.77 5.01 12.22
C SER A 84 18.07 4.30 11.83
N LEU A 85 18.06 2.97 11.66
CA LEU A 85 19.23 2.23 11.17
C LEU A 85 19.54 2.58 9.72
N TYR A 86 18.54 2.59 8.84
CA TYR A 86 18.69 2.99 7.44
C TYR A 86 19.19 4.45 7.30
N ASP A 87 18.61 5.39 8.05
CA ASP A 87 19.01 6.80 8.05
C ASP A 87 20.41 7.01 8.63
N SER A 88 20.89 6.12 9.51
CA SER A 88 22.25 6.19 10.08
C SER A 88 23.38 5.91 9.07
N VAL A 89 23.05 5.31 7.92
CA VAL A 89 24.02 4.95 6.85
C VAL A 89 23.71 5.60 5.49
N THR A 90 22.69 6.47 5.40
CA THR A 90 22.27 7.13 4.15
C THR A 90 22.23 8.66 4.27
N GLY A 91 21.92 9.33 3.15
CA GLY A 91 21.78 10.80 3.11
C GLY A 91 23.06 11.52 3.53
N VAL A 92 22.97 12.33 4.59
CA VAL A 92 24.12 13.06 5.16
C VAL A 92 25.07 12.18 5.98
N ASN A 93 24.64 10.97 6.35
CA ASN A 93 25.41 10.00 7.12
C ASN A 93 26.10 8.94 6.24
N TYR A 94 25.85 8.97 4.92
CA TYR A 94 26.45 8.02 3.99
C TYR A 94 27.98 8.10 3.95
N VAL A 95 28.64 6.95 4.10
CA VAL A 95 30.11 6.81 4.10
C VAL A 95 30.61 6.07 2.87
N ASN A 96 30.06 4.88 2.59
CA ASN A 96 30.38 4.04 1.43
C ASN A 96 29.33 2.93 1.23
N ASP A 97 29.35 2.32 0.03
CA ASP A 97 28.50 1.20 -0.36
C ASP A 97 28.60 -0.02 0.57
N GLU A 98 29.78 -0.30 1.15
CA GLU A 98 30.02 -1.49 2.00
C GLU A 98 29.23 -1.41 3.31
N ILE A 99 29.29 -0.26 3.99
CA ILE A 99 28.54 0.01 5.21
C ILE A 99 27.03 0.00 4.94
N LEU A 100 26.60 0.64 3.84
CA LEU A 100 25.19 0.65 3.44
C LEU A 100 24.67 -0.76 3.13
N TYR A 101 25.46 -1.57 2.41
CA TYR A 101 25.11 -2.94 2.04
C TYR A 101 24.91 -3.84 3.27
N TYR A 102 25.86 -3.86 4.21
CA TYR A 102 25.74 -4.73 5.39
C TYR A 102 24.62 -4.27 6.33
N THR A 103 24.46 -2.98 6.59
CA THR A 103 23.31 -2.50 7.40
C THR A 103 21.96 -2.76 6.71
N LEU A 104 21.88 -2.70 5.38
CA LEU A 104 20.67 -3.12 4.66
C LEU A 104 20.41 -4.63 4.77
N LEU A 105 21.43 -5.46 4.58
CA LEU A 105 21.31 -6.92 4.48
C LEU A 105 21.14 -7.61 5.84
N ASP A 106 21.94 -7.22 6.84
CA ASP A 106 22.06 -7.92 8.11
C ASP A 106 21.09 -7.35 9.17
N ASP A 107 20.83 -6.04 9.16
CA ASP A 107 19.99 -5.36 10.16
C ASP A 107 18.60 -4.96 9.63
N VAL A 108 18.52 -4.18 8.55
CA VAL A 108 17.28 -3.52 8.09
C VAL A 108 16.34 -4.52 7.43
N LEU A 109 16.76 -5.24 6.38
CA LEU A 109 15.87 -6.16 5.65
C LEU A 109 15.27 -7.28 6.53
N PRO A 110 16.03 -7.95 7.41
CA PRO A 110 15.46 -8.98 8.29
C PRO A 110 14.42 -8.41 9.28
N SER A 111 14.71 -7.22 9.84
CA SER A 111 13.81 -6.54 10.78
C SER A 111 12.55 -6.01 10.08
N TYR A 112 12.71 -5.30 8.96
CA TYR A 112 11.59 -4.69 8.23
C TYR A 112 10.67 -5.76 7.62
N ARG A 113 11.22 -6.91 7.21
CA ARG A 113 10.42 -8.07 6.81
C ARG A 113 9.52 -8.59 7.96
N GLN A 114 10.02 -8.58 9.20
CA GLN A 114 9.22 -9.01 10.34
C GLN A 114 8.15 -7.96 10.68
N PHE A 115 8.51 -6.67 10.67
CA PHE A 115 7.56 -5.56 10.81
C PHE A 115 6.40 -5.64 9.79
N VAL A 116 6.69 -5.90 8.50
CA VAL A 116 5.63 -6.10 7.48
C VAL A 116 4.72 -7.28 7.81
N VAL A 117 5.27 -8.42 8.29
CA VAL A 117 4.46 -9.59 8.70
C VAL A 117 3.59 -9.28 9.93
N ASP A 118 4.10 -8.50 10.88
CA ASP A 118 3.36 -8.11 12.09
C ASP A 118 2.30 -7.06 11.76
N LEU A 119 2.57 -6.13 10.83
CA LEU A 119 1.61 -5.17 10.26
C LEU A 119 0.49 -5.90 9.52
N GLU A 120 0.81 -6.80 8.58
CA GLU A 120 -0.14 -7.64 7.82
C GLU A 120 -0.97 -8.60 8.72
N SER A 121 -0.63 -8.74 10.00
CA SER A 121 -1.41 -9.53 10.97
C SER A 121 -2.59 -8.75 11.57
N ILE A 122 -2.63 -7.43 11.42
CA ILE A 122 -3.72 -6.57 11.88
C ILE A 122 -4.88 -6.70 10.89
N MET A 123 -6.05 -7.13 11.38
CA MET A 123 -7.23 -7.39 10.54
C MET A 123 -8.43 -6.56 11.03
N PRO A 124 -8.57 -5.29 10.59
CA PRO A 124 -9.74 -4.47 10.89
C PRO A 124 -11.01 -5.09 10.31
N LYS A 125 -12.18 -4.81 10.90
CA LYS A 125 -13.49 -5.30 10.39
C LYS A 125 -14.27 -4.22 9.66
N ASN A 126 -14.17 -2.97 10.10
CA ASN A 126 -14.78 -1.84 9.42
C ASN A 126 -14.04 -1.54 8.10
N SER A 127 -14.77 -1.45 6.98
CA SER A 127 -14.18 -1.40 5.64
C SER A 127 -13.32 -0.16 5.39
N ARG A 128 -13.65 0.99 5.99
CA ARG A 128 -12.82 2.20 5.88
C ARG A 128 -11.49 2.04 6.61
N ILE A 129 -11.47 1.28 7.70
CA ILE A 129 -10.25 0.97 8.44
C ILE A 129 -9.42 -0.11 7.71
N GLN A 130 -10.07 -0.99 6.92
CA GLN A 130 -9.38 -1.88 5.98
C GLN A 130 -8.71 -1.08 4.86
N GLU A 131 -9.45 -0.20 4.17
CA GLU A 131 -8.91 0.68 3.11
C GLU A 131 -7.75 1.56 3.63
N LEU A 132 -7.88 2.11 4.86
CA LEU A 132 -6.81 2.81 5.56
C LEU A 132 -5.58 1.92 5.78
N HIS A 133 -5.77 0.69 6.25
CA HIS A 133 -4.68 -0.22 6.56
C HIS A 133 -3.95 -0.73 5.31
N GLU A 134 -4.69 -0.95 4.21
CA GLU A 134 -4.12 -1.34 2.90
C GLU A 134 -3.11 -0.30 2.39
N LEU A 135 -3.34 1.01 2.60
CA LEU A 135 -2.38 2.06 2.24
C LEU A 135 -1.05 1.93 3.01
N TYR A 136 -1.10 1.52 4.29
CA TYR A 136 0.08 1.30 5.11
C TYR A 136 0.82 0.02 4.66
N ILE A 137 0.09 -1.08 4.42
CA ILE A 137 0.66 -2.32 3.88
C ILE A 137 1.32 -2.08 2.52
N GLU A 138 0.70 -1.31 1.61
CA GLU A 138 1.31 -0.97 0.31
C GLU A 138 2.56 -0.10 0.49
N GLY A 139 2.51 0.90 1.38
CA GLY A 139 3.65 1.77 1.70
C GLY A 139 4.85 0.97 2.22
N ALA A 140 4.62 0.13 3.24
CA ALA A 140 5.64 -0.70 3.85
C ALA A 140 6.20 -1.76 2.87
N ASN A 141 5.34 -2.48 2.14
CA ASN A 141 5.82 -3.42 1.11
C ASN A 141 6.61 -2.71 0.00
N THR A 142 6.21 -1.50 -0.41
CA THR A 142 6.97 -0.71 -1.39
C THR A 142 8.35 -0.31 -0.85
N GLN A 143 8.43 0.08 0.43
CA GLN A 143 9.70 0.38 1.10
C GLN A 143 10.62 -0.84 1.25
N TYR A 144 10.07 -1.99 1.63
CA TYR A 144 10.80 -3.26 1.71
C TYR A 144 11.39 -3.70 0.35
N ASN A 145 10.58 -3.58 -0.71
CA ASN A 145 11.03 -3.86 -2.07
C ASN A 145 12.12 -2.87 -2.52
N ALA A 146 12.00 -1.58 -2.17
CA ALA A 146 13.03 -0.58 -2.44
C ALA A 146 14.36 -0.89 -1.74
N PHE A 147 14.36 -1.25 -0.45
CA PHE A 147 15.56 -1.70 0.26
C PHE A 147 16.21 -2.93 -0.40
N THR A 148 15.39 -3.89 -0.86
CA THR A 148 15.86 -5.08 -1.58
C THR A 148 16.51 -4.72 -2.92
N LEU A 149 15.96 -3.73 -3.64
CA LEU A 149 16.55 -3.19 -4.87
C LEU A 149 17.86 -2.44 -4.60
N MET A 150 18.01 -1.73 -3.48
CA MET A 150 19.28 -1.07 -3.11
C MET A 150 20.41 -2.08 -2.91
N VAL A 151 20.17 -3.18 -2.19
CA VAL A 151 21.16 -4.27 -2.02
C VAL A 151 21.58 -4.82 -3.39
N SER A 152 20.60 -5.19 -4.22
CA SER A 152 20.82 -5.67 -5.60
C SER A 152 21.60 -4.67 -6.46
N ALA A 153 21.34 -3.37 -6.31
CA ALA A 153 22.04 -2.32 -7.04
C ALA A 153 23.51 -2.19 -6.63
N ILE A 154 23.80 -2.27 -5.33
CA ILE A 154 25.17 -2.21 -4.79
C ILE A 154 25.99 -3.42 -5.27
N GLU A 155 25.46 -4.64 -5.15
CA GLU A 155 26.10 -5.88 -5.63
C GLU A 155 26.51 -5.83 -7.10
N LYS A 156 25.63 -5.25 -7.94
CA LYS A 156 25.78 -5.21 -9.40
C LYS A 156 26.46 -3.93 -9.89
N GLN A 157 26.68 -2.97 -9.00
CA GLN A 157 27.09 -1.59 -9.31
C GLN A 157 26.18 -0.95 -10.38
N ASP A 158 24.87 -1.16 -10.21
CA ASP A 158 23.82 -0.81 -11.16
C ASP A 158 23.06 0.46 -10.73
N MET A 159 23.40 1.58 -11.38
CA MET A 159 22.80 2.89 -11.13
C MET A 159 21.33 3.01 -11.58
N ASP A 160 20.89 2.20 -12.55
CA ASP A 160 19.50 2.22 -13.02
C ASP A 160 18.61 1.46 -12.01
N THR A 161 19.09 0.35 -11.45
CA THR A 161 18.42 -0.32 -10.31
C THR A 161 18.45 0.54 -9.05
N MET A 162 19.55 1.25 -8.75
CA MET A 162 19.59 2.22 -7.64
C MET A 162 18.57 3.36 -7.84
N THR A 163 18.37 3.81 -9.09
CA THR A 163 17.38 4.85 -9.41
C THR A 163 15.95 4.34 -9.18
N GLN A 164 15.64 3.11 -9.59
CA GLN A 164 14.35 2.44 -9.30
C GLN A 164 14.12 2.27 -7.79
N ALA A 165 15.14 1.91 -7.02
CA ALA A 165 15.04 1.79 -5.57
C ALA A 165 14.66 3.12 -4.89
N ASN A 166 15.28 4.23 -5.30
CA ASN A 166 14.94 5.56 -4.78
C ASN A 166 13.52 5.99 -5.17
N GLN A 167 13.07 5.68 -6.40
CA GLN A 167 11.68 5.90 -6.82
C GLN A 167 10.68 5.10 -5.96
N GLY A 168 11.01 3.86 -5.59
CA GLY A 168 10.24 3.06 -4.65
C GLY A 168 10.12 3.72 -3.27
N LEU A 169 11.22 4.24 -2.71
CA LEU A 169 11.15 4.99 -1.44
C LEU A 169 10.29 6.25 -1.54
N ASP A 170 10.32 6.97 -2.66
CA ASP A 170 9.46 8.14 -2.87
C ASP A 170 7.97 7.79 -3.05
N GLN A 171 7.66 6.63 -3.64
CA GLN A 171 6.29 6.07 -3.66
C GLN A 171 5.84 5.64 -2.25
N ALA A 172 6.68 4.94 -1.48
CA ALA A 172 6.38 4.56 -0.11
C ALA A 172 6.09 5.78 0.78
N ARG A 173 6.93 6.82 0.68
CA ARG A 173 6.71 8.13 1.34
C ARG A 173 5.44 8.85 0.89
N ALA A 174 4.89 8.52 -0.28
CA ALA A 174 3.59 9.01 -0.69
C ALA A 174 2.46 8.25 0.00
N LEU A 175 2.46 6.92 -0.11
CA LEU A 175 1.47 6.03 0.50
C LEU A 175 1.36 6.23 2.03
N LEU A 176 2.50 6.26 2.74
CA LEU A 176 2.53 6.45 4.20
C LEU A 176 2.04 7.84 4.63
N ARG A 177 2.24 8.88 3.81
CA ARG A 177 1.72 10.23 4.08
C ARG A 177 0.21 10.29 3.80
N ASP A 178 -0.25 9.63 2.74
CA ASP A 178 -1.66 9.63 2.38
C ASP A 178 -2.47 8.74 3.36
N TRP A 179 -1.85 7.69 3.93
CA TRP A 179 -2.32 7.00 5.15
C TRP A 179 -2.45 7.97 6.33
N LEU A 180 -1.40 8.72 6.68
CA LEU A 180 -1.45 9.69 7.79
C LEU A 180 -2.55 10.75 7.62
N TYR A 181 -2.88 11.15 6.39
CA TYR A 181 -3.98 12.08 6.13
C TYR A 181 -5.36 11.47 6.39
N GLU A 182 -5.58 10.18 6.09
CA GLU A 182 -6.85 9.52 6.42
C GLU A 182 -6.93 9.16 7.92
N VAL A 183 -5.79 8.87 8.59
CA VAL A 183 -5.73 8.80 10.07
C VAL A 183 -6.19 10.12 10.71
N ASP A 184 -5.70 11.27 10.23
CA ASP A 184 -6.12 12.60 10.73
C ASP A 184 -7.60 12.88 10.42
N ALA A 185 -8.08 12.51 9.23
CA ALA A 185 -9.49 12.65 8.86
C ALA A 185 -10.43 11.85 9.78
N ILE A 186 -10.14 10.56 10.03
CA ILE A 186 -10.96 9.71 10.90
C ILE A 186 -10.85 10.16 12.36
N SER A 187 -9.67 10.61 12.81
CA SER A 187 -9.45 11.24 14.13
C SER A 187 -10.37 12.47 14.33
N ILE A 188 -10.42 13.38 13.35
CA ILE A 188 -11.27 14.58 13.39
C ILE A 188 -12.76 14.22 13.35
N GLU A 189 -13.14 13.21 12.56
CA GLU A 189 -14.53 12.78 12.37
C GLU A 189 -15.10 12.05 13.60
N THR A 190 -14.32 11.16 14.22
CA THR A 190 -14.72 10.35 15.37
C THR A 190 -14.45 11.02 16.72
N GLY A 191 -13.56 12.01 16.77
CA GLY A 191 -13.07 12.63 18.00
C GLY A 191 -12.07 11.78 18.79
N VAL A 192 -11.57 10.67 18.22
CA VAL A 192 -10.57 9.80 18.82
C VAL A 192 -9.19 10.45 18.72
N SER A 193 -8.56 10.72 19.87
CA SER A 193 -7.26 11.36 19.93
C SER A 193 -6.13 10.36 19.65
N ILE A 194 -5.35 10.62 18.61
CA ILE A 194 -3.99 10.08 18.45
C ILE A 194 -3.12 10.75 19.53
N GLN A 195 -2.32 10.00 20.31
CA GLN A 195 -1.48 10.50 21.42
C GLN A 195 -0.13 9.81 21.49
#